data_AF-A0A8X6L762-F1
#
_entry.id   AF-A0A8X6L762-F1
#
_cell.length_a   1.000
_cell.length_b   1.000
_cell.length_c   1.000
_cell.angle_alpha   90.00
_cell.angle_beta   90.00
_cell.angle_gamma   90.00
#
_symmetry.space_group_name_H-M   'P 1'
#
loop_
_entity.id
_entity.type
_entity.pdbx_description
1 polymer ?
#
loop_
_entity_poly.entity_id
_entity_poly.type
_entity_poly.pdbx_seq_one_letter_code
_entity_poly.pdbx_strand_id
1 'polypeptide(L)'
;MKALQPIPTSAHSNSSMFVPTNLKSCSHVFLRIDSVQPPLSQNYTGPHEVIHQTDKVFTILINGKKKAVSIDRVKPAYVWNDTEDIPLTGISKQQASETDQHPKDKTMSHINKTESQSNEKTVKQTRSGRHVRFPKDLLEHYIT
;
A
#
# COMPACT_ATOMS: atom_id res chain seq x y z
N MET A 1 17.44 -58.91 23.51
CA MET A 1 16.49 -57.96 22.90
C MET A 1 17.07 -57.50 21.58
N LYS A 2 16.32 -57.56 20.47
CA LYS A 2 16.80 -57.17 19.13
C LYS A 2 16.65 -55.65 18.98
N ALA A 3 17.70 -54.97 18.54
CA ALA A 3 17.69 -53.52 18.36
C ALA A 3 16.78 -53.14 17.18
N LEU A 4 15.71 -52.39 17.46
CA LEU A 4 14.87 -51.77 16.43
C LEU A 4 15.56 -50.48 15.97
N GLN A 5 16.14 -50.50 14.78
CA GLN A 5 16.70 -49.30 14.14
C GLN A 5 15.66 -48.72 13.18
N PRO A 6 15.44 -47.40 13.20
CA PRO A 6 14.52 -46.75 12.25
C PRO A 6 15.04 -46.87 10.82
N ILE A 7 14.13 -47.07 9.87
CA ILE A 7 14.44 -47.12 8.44
C ILE A 7 14.64 -45.68 7.95
N PRO A 8 15.73 -45.38 7.21
CA PRO A 8 15.95 -44.04 6.67
C PRO A 8 14.81 -43.66 5.72
N THR A 9 14.15 -42.54 5.99
CA THR A 9 13.09 -41.98 5.15
C THR A 9 13.67 -41.09 4.06
N SER A 10 12.93 -40.91 2.97
CA SER A 10 13.23 -39.93 1.93
C SER A 10 13.37 -38.51 2.52
N ALA A 11 14.45 -37.81 2.18
CA ALA A 11 14.68 -36.42 2.58
C ALA A 11 13.90 -35.46 1.67
N HIS A 12 12.74 -34.98 2.14
CA HIS A 12 11.87 -34.10 1.37
C HIS A 12 12.26 -32.60 1.43
N SER A 13 13.37 -32.23 2.07
CA SER A 13 13.64 -30.83 2.47
C SER A 13 14.65 -30.05 1.59
N ASN A 14 14.89 -30.46 0.34
CA ASN A 14 15.81 -29.74 -0.56
C ASN A 14 15.15 -28.54 -1.28
N SER A 15 14.24 -27.82 -0.62
CA SER A 15 13.62 -26.65 -1.23
C SER A 15 14.53 -25.42 -1.09
N SER A 16 15.03 -24.90 -2.20
CA SER A 16 15.61 -23.56 -2.25
C SER A 16 14.54 -22.55 -1.83
N MET A 17 14.77 -21.85 -0.71
CA MET A 17 13.83 -20.85 -0.23
C MET A 17 13.95 -19.57 -1.08
N PHE A 18 12.82 -19.07 -1.57
CA PHE A 18 12.81 -17.81 -2.31
C PHE A 18 13.04 -16.65 -1.34
N VAL A 19 14.14 -15.93 -1.55
CA VAL A 19 14.46 -14.69 -0.82
C VAL A 19 14.41 -13.54 -1.82
N PRO A 20 13.68 -12.45 -1.53
CA PRO A 20 13.67 -11.27 -2.39
C PRO A 20 15.09 -10.71 -2.54
N THR A 21 15.55 -10.52 -3.79
CA THR A 21 16.89 -10.00 -4.10
C THR A 21 17.16 -8.66 -3.44
N ASN A 22 16.15 -7.78 -3.46
CA ASN A 22 16.26 -6.41 -2.96
C ASN A 22 16.50 -6.37 -1.45
N LEU A 23 16.15 -7.42 -0.71
CA LEU A 23 16.30 -7.45 0.75
C LEU A 23 17.77 -7.32 1.18
N LYS A 24 18.72 -7.69 0.31
CA LYS A 24 20.17 -7.56 0.55
C LYS A 24 20.70 -6.13 0.34
N SER A 25 19.92 -5.21 -0.19
CA SER A 25 20.35 -3.83 -0.43
C SER A 25 19.35 -2.79 0.09
N CYS A 26 18.37 -3.22 0.88
CA CYS A 26 17.35 -2.32 1.42
C CYS A 26 17.92 -1.47 2.56
N SER A 27 17.69 -0.16 2.49
CA SER A 27 17.96 0.77 3.60
C SER A 27 16.92 0.65 4.71
N HIS A 28 15.66 0.34 4.34
CA HIS A 28 14.55 0.22 5.26
C HIS A 28 13.79 -1.09 5.07
N VAL A 29 13.25 -1.63 6.16
CA VAL A 29 12.44 -2.86 6.15
C VAL A 29 11.22 -2.75 7.05
N PHE A 30 10.13 -3.40 6.63
CA PHE A 30 8.96 -3.65 7.45
C PHE A 30 9.17 -4.90 8.31
N LEU A 31 8.92 -4.81 9.61
CA LEU A 31 9.03 -5.93 10.56
C LEU A 31 7.66 -6.52 10.89
N ARG A 32 7.50 -7.84 10.70
CA ARG A 32 6.29 -8.57 11.05
C ARG A 32 6.04 -8.60 12.56
N ILE A 33 4.78 -8.43 12.94
CA ILE A 33 4.29 -8.61 14.31
C ILE A 33 3.86 -10.07 14.46
N ASP A 34 4.59 -10.86 15.24
CA ASP A 34 4.27 -12.29 15.46
C ASP A 34 3.26 -12.51 16.61
N SER A 35 2.91 -11.46 17.37
CA SER A 35 1.89 -11.55 18.41
C SER A 35 0.48 -11.51 17.82
N VAL A 36 -0.46 -12.25 18.43
CA VAL A 36 -1.88 -12.18 18.08
C VAL A 36 -2.35 -10.73 18.08
N GLN A 37 -2.95 -10.30 16.97
CA GLN A 37 -3.47 -8.94 16.81
C GLN A 37 -5.00 -8.94 16.72
N PRO A 38 -5.66 -7.84 17.12
CA PRO A 38 -7.09 -7.65 16.88
C PRO A 38 -7.40 -7.61 15.37
N PRO A 39 -8.67 -7.84 14.98
CA PRO A 39 -9.09 -7.75 13.59
C PRO A 39 -8.73 -6.40 12.97
N LEU A 40 -8.33 -6.41 11.68
CA LEU A 40 -7.97 -5.22 10.88
C LEU A 40 -6.75 -4.42 11.37
N SER A 41 -5.90 -5.00 12.21
CA SER A 41 -4.59 -4.43 12.56
C SER A 41 -3.57 -4.58 11.44
N GLN A 42 -2.61 -3.67 11.34
CA GLN A 42 -1.42 -3.87 10.49
C GLN A 42 -0.55 -5.03 11.02
N ASN A 43 -0.22 -5.98 10.15
CA ASN A 43 0.64 -7.14 10.51
C ASN A 43 2.13 -6.80 10.56
N TYR A 44 2.51 -5.63 10.07
CA TYR A 44 3.90 -5.18 10.02
C TYR A 44 4.01 -3.81 10.66
N THR A 45 5.15 -3.56 11.27
CA THR A 45 5.52 -2.24 11.79
C THR A 45 6.52 -1.61 10.85
N GLY A 46 6.29 -0.32 10.54
CA GLY A 46 7.22 0.72 10.09
C GLY A 46 8.26 0.39 9.02
N PRO A 47 8.68 1.37 8.20
CA PRO A 47 10.00 1.30 7.60
C PRO A 47 11.03 1.52 8.71
N HIS A 48 11.68 0.45 9.17
CA HIS A 48 12.78 0.53 10.14
C HIS A 48 14.10 0.61 9.39
N GLU A 49 14.97 1.51 9.82
CA GLU A 49 16.33 1.63 9.28
C GLU A 49 17.13 0.35 9.56
N VAL A 50 17.78 -0.17 8.52
CA VAL A 50 18.69 -1.31 8.60
C VAL A 50 20.10 -0.79 8.89
N ILE A 51 20.63 -1.12 10.07
CA ILE A 51 21.98 -0.73 10.50
C ILE A 51 23.02 -1.73 9.98
N HIS A 52 22.68 -3.01 10.02
CA HIS A 52 23.54 -4.09 9.58
C HIS A 52 22.69 -5.27 9.13
N GLN A 53 23.16 -6.01 8.13
CA GLN A 53 22.47 -7.17 7.61
C GLN A 53 23.46 -8.27 7.22
N THR A 54 23.07 -9.50 7.50
CA THR A 54 23.73 -10.75 7.13
C THR A 54 22.70 -11.62 6.40
N ASP A 55 23.11 -12.76 5.82
CA ASP A 55 22.22 -13.63 5.04
C ASP A 55 20.94 -14.08 5.77
N LYS A 56 20.96 -14.17 7.11
CA LYS A 56 19.83 -14.65 7.92
C LYS A 56 19.31 -13.64 8.94
N VAL A 57 20.06 -12.59 9.23
CA VAL A 57 19.81 -11.69 10.36
C VAL A 57 19.93 -10.24 9.92
N PHE A 58 18.93 -9.44 10.30
CA PHE A 58 18.89 -7.99 10.12
C PHE A 58 18.97 -7.32 11.48
N THR A 59 19.84 -6.33 11.62
CA THR A 59 19.89 -5.44 12.78
C THR A 59 19.23 -4.13 12.40
N ILE A 60 18.05 -3.89 12.95
CA ILE A 60 17.22 -2.72 12.65
C ILE A 60 17.13 -1.77 13.83
N LEU A 61 16.90 -0.48 13.55
CA LEU A 61 16.69 0.54 14.56
C LEU A 61 15.20 0.67 14.87
N ILE A 62 14.78 0.32 16.08
CA ILE A 62 13.41 0.50 16.57
C ILE A 62 13.44 1.38 17.80
N ASN A 63 12.78 2.54 17.76
CA ASN A 63 12.71 3.47 18.89
C ASN A 63 14.10 3.80 19.48
N GLY A 64 15.10 4.02 18.62
CA GLY A 64 16.49 4.30 19.00
C GLY A 64 17.28 3.09 19.52
N LYS A 65 16.70 1.88 19.55
CA LYS A 65 17.35 0.65 19.99
C LYS A 65 17.64 -0.28 18.83
N LYS A 66 18.84 -0.84 18.79
CA LYS A 66 19.22 -1.86 17.82
C LYS A 66 18.56 -3.19 18.17
N LYS A 67 17.90 -3.81 17.20
CA LYS A 67 17.24 -5.11 17.37
C LYS A 67 17.64 -6.06 16.25
N ALA A 68 18.12 -7.25 16.63
CA ALA A 68 18.37 -8.34 15.68
C ALA A 68 17.07 -9.10 15.39
N VAL A 69 16.77 -9.31 14.11
CA VAL A 69 15.58 -10.01 13.62
C VAL A 69 15.97 -10.96 12.48
N SER A 70 15.27 -12.07 12.34
CA SER A 70 15.50 -13.02 11.25
C SER A 70 14.95 -12.49 9.92
N ILE A 71 15.55 -12.95 8.83
CA ILE A 71 15.14 -12.65 7.45
C ILE A 71 13.66 -12.99 7.18
N ASP A 72 13.14 -14.04 7.81
CA ASP A 72 11.75 -14.49 7.60
C ASP A 72 10.69 -13.53 8.14
N ARG A 73 11.10 -12.54 8.94
CA ARG A 73 10.20 -11.57 9.57
C ARG A 73 10.26 -10.19 8.94
N VAL A 74 11.10 -9.99 7.93
CA VAL A 74 11.29 -8.69 7.29
C VAL A 74 10.83 -8.70 5.85
N LYS A 75 10.37 -7.53 5.40
CA LYS A 75 10.04 -7.24 4.00
C LYS A 75 10.72 -5.94 3.60
N PRO A 76 11.23 -5.79 2.35
CA PRO A 76 11.73 -4.52 1.85
C PRO A 76 10.71 -3.39 2.05
N ALA A 77 11.15 -2.24 2.54
CA ALA A 77 10.35 -1.03 2.52
C ALA A 77 10.80 -0.14 1.36
N TYR A 78 9.90 0.08 0.41
CA TYR A 78 10.11 1.03 -0.67
C TYR A 78 9.61 2.39 -0.18
N VAL A 79 10.55 3.26 0.16
CA VAL A 79 10.29 4.66 0.49
C VAL A 79 10.66 5.51 -0.71
N TRP A 80 9.82 6.50 -1.01
CA TRP A 80 10.10 7.47 -2.06
C TRP A 80 11.07 8.50 -1.49
N ASN A 81 12.27 8.58 -2.05
CA ASN A 81 13.21 9.66 -1.70
C ASN A 81 12.88 10.85 -2.61
N ASP A 82 12.40 11.95 -2.04
CA ASP A 82 12.26 13.23 -2.76
C ASP A 82 13.61 13.91 -3.05
N THR A 83 14.72 13.25 -2.68
CA THR A 83 16.10 13.76 -2.81
C THR A 83 16.88 12.95 -3.84
N GLU A 84 16.29 12.74 -5.01
CA GLU A 84 17.10 12.59 -6.21
C GLU A 84 17.31 14.01 -6.75
N ASP A 85 18.57 14.43 -6.88
CA ASP A 85 18.95 15.51 -7.78
C ASP A 85 18.52 15.09 -9.19
N ILE A 86 17.29 15.43 -9.54
CA ILE A 86 16.78 15.29 -10.90
C ILE A 86 17.68 16.17 -11.78
N PRO A 87 18.36 15.65 -12.81
CA PRO A 87 18.90 16.51 -13.85
C PRO A 87 17.68 17.13 -14.54
N LEU A 88 17.32 18.34 -14.12
CA LEU A 88 16.27 19.15 -14.74
C LEU A 88 16.63 19.36 -16.21
N THR A 89 16.03 18.56 -17.09
CA THR A 89 15.97 18.86 -18.53
C THR A 89 14.53 18.72 -18.99
N GLY A 90 13.81 19.86 -18.96
CA GLY A 90 12.43 20.04 -19.43
C GLY A 90 11.40 19.47 -18.45
N ILE A 91 10.59 20.25 -17.76
CA ILE A 91 9.54 21.11 -18.32
C ILE A 91 9.21 22.23 -17.32
N SER A 92 8.81 23.36 -17.88
CA SER A 92 8.63 24.69 -17.33
C SER A 92 7.54 24.87 -16.26
N LYS A 93 7.88 25.75 -15.31
CA LYS A 93 7.09 26.55 -14.35
C LYS A 93 5.60 26.79 -14.68
N GLN A 94 4.75 26.69 -13.64
CA GLN A 94 3.78 27.72 -13.18
C GLN A 94 3.11 27.20 -11.88
N GLN A 95 3.66 27.50 -10.70
CA GLN A 95 3.22 28.55 -9.76
C GLN A 95 1.78 28.41 -9.26
N ALA A 96 1.64 27.88 -8.04
CA ALA A 96 0.50 28.11 -7.18
C ALA A 96 0.74 29.39 -6.35
N SER A 97 -0.28 30.22 -6.23
CA SER A 97 -0.39 31.23 -5.17
C SER A 97 -1.78 31.10 -4.54
N GLU A 98 -1.76 30.88 -3.22
CA GLU A 98 -2.87 30.91 -2.28
C GLU A 98 -3.58 32.27 -2.28
N THR A 99 -4.84 32.32 -1.84
CA THR A 99 -5.27 33.12 -0.67
C THR A 99 -6.70 32.73 -0.28
N ASP A 100 -6.90 32.54 1.03
CA ASP A 100 -8.17 32.48 1.75
C ASP A 100 -9.14 33.63 1.44
N GLN A 101 -10.45 33.35 1.43
CA GLN A 101 -11.48 34.14 2.12
C GLN A 101 -12.89 33.55 1.92
N HIS A 102 -13.54 33.25 3.05
CA HIS A 102 -14.99 33.00 3.17
C HIS A 102 -15.75 34.34 3.13
N PRO A 103 -16.93 34.44 2.48
CA PRO A 103 -18.14 34.73 3.27
C PRO A 103 -19.48 34.16 2.74
N LYS A 104 -20.27 33.61 3.68
CA LYS A 104 -21.68 33.88 4.04
C LYS A 104 -22.80 34.07 2.98
N ASP A 105 -23.87 33.31 3.26
CA ASP A 105 -25.31 33.67 3.31
C ASP A 105 -26.15 33.96 2.04
N LYS A 106 -27.30 33.24 2.03
CA LYS A 106 -28.67 33.63 1.66
C LYS A 106 -29.15 33.63 0.19
N THR A 107 -29.93 32.58 -0.07
CA THR A 107 -31.37 32.56 -0.44
C THR A 107 -31.90 33.27 -1.71
N MET A 108 -32.80 32.53 -2.39
CA MET A 108 -33.87 32.92 -3.34
C MET A 108 -33.41 33.24 -4.76
N SER A 109 -34.10 32.90 -5.86
CA SER A 109 -35.37 32.18 -6.14
C SER A 109 -35.53 32.13 -7.67
N HIS A 110 -36.57 31.42 -8.13
CA HIS A 110 -37.17 31.35 -9.49
C HIS A 110 -36.66 30.19 -10.35
N ILE A 111 -37.39 29.06 -10.49
CA ILE A 111 -38.73 28.84 -11.09
C ILE A 111 -38.81 29.41 -12.52
N ASN A 112 -38.73 28.53 -13.52
CA ASN A 112 -39.83 28.32 -14.47
C ASN A 112 -39.68 27.02 -15.28
N LYS A 113 -40.84 26.37 -15.44
CA LYS A 113 -41.25 25.23 -16.29
C LYS A 113 -40.50 25.15 -17.63
N THR A 114 -40.27 23.97 -18.22
CA THR A 114 -41.31 23.24 -18.99
C THR A 114 -40.89 21.80 -19.29
N GLU A 115 -41.91 20.95 -19.36
CA GLU A 115 -41.98 19.51 -19.60
C GLU A 115 -41.23 19.01 -20.86
N SER A 116 -40.72 17.78 -20.80
CA SER A 116 -41.01 16.73 -21.78
C SER A 116 -40.50 15.37 -21.28
N GLN A 117 -41.38 14.37 -21.35
CA GLN A 117 -41.17 12.99 -20.96
C GLN A 117 -40.40 12.22 -22.04
N SER A 118 -39.40 11.41 -21.66
CA SER A 118 -39.23 10.05 -22.21
C SER A 118 -38.24 9.22 -21.37
N ASN A 119 -38.57 7.94 -21.28
CA ASN A 119 -38.00 6.89 -20.44
C ASN A 119 -36.62 6.40 -20.91
N GLU A 120 -35.74 6.08 -19.95
CA GLU A 120 -35.15 4.74 -19.70
C GLU A 120 -33.91 4.88 -18.79
N LYS A 121 -34.04 4.50 -17.51
CA LYS A 121 -32.92 4.54 -16.55
C LYS A 121 -32.19 3.20 -16.60
N THR A 122 -31.06 3.15 -17.28
CA THR A 122 -30.12 2.03 -17.21
C THR A 122 -29.64 1.85 -15.77
N VAL A 123 -30.12 0.79 -15.12
CA VAL A 123 -29.72 0.42 -13.77
C VAL A 123 -28.30 -0.17 -13.85
N LYS A 124 -27.30 0.56 -13.38
CA LYS A 124 -25.92 0.07 -13.31
C LYS A 124 -25.77 -0.83 -12.07
N GLN A 125 -25.72 -2.15 -12.27
CA GLN A 125 -25.56 -3.15 -11.20
C GLN A 125 -24.12 -3.70 -11.16
N THR A 126 -23.61 -4.01 -9.96
CA THR A 126 -22.36 -4.75 -9.78
C THR A 126 -22.54 -6.24 -10.08
N ARG A 127 -21.44 -7.00 -10.19
CA ARG A 127 -21.46 -8.47 -10.33
C ARG A 127 -22.27 -9.20 -9.24
N SER A 128 -22.43 -8.60 -8.06
CA SER A 128 -23.25 -9.13 -6.97
C SER A 128 -24.70 -8.65 -6.96
N GLY A 129 -25.14 -7.94 -8.01
CA GLY A 129 -26.50 -7.42 -8.15
C GLY A 129 -26.79 -6.14 -7.35
N ARG A 130 -25.77 -5.49 -6.78
CA ARG A 130 -25.97 -4.26 -6.02
C ARG A 130 -26.19 -3.09 -6.97
N HIS A 131 -27.22 -2.30 -6.68
CA HIS A 131 -27.51 -1.08 -7.42
C HIS A 131 -26.43 -0.02 -7.11
N VAL A 132 -25.78 0.51 -8.15
CA VAL A 132 -24.77 1.56 -8.01
C VAL A 132 -25.23 2.80 -8.76
N ARG A 133 -25.14 3.94 -8.09
CA ARG A 133 -25.32 5.25 -8.71
C ARG A 133 -23.94 5.86 -8.88
N PHE A 134 -23.53 6.00 -10.14
CA PHE A 134 -22.32 6.73 -10.45
C PHE A 134 -22.66 8.23 -10.46
N PRO A 135 -21.94 9.06 -9.69
CA PRO A 135 -22.08 10.51 -9.81
C PRO A 135 -21.72 10.94 -11.22
N LYS A 136 -22.46 11.92 -11.78
CA LYS A 136 -22.38 12.31 -13.19
C LYS A 136 -21.00 12.89 -13.54
N ASP A 137 -20.36 13.51 -12.56
CA ASP A 137 -19.12 14.27 -12.71
C ASP A 137 -17.87 13.38 -12.89
N LEU A 138 -18.02 12.05 -12.78
CA LEU A 138 -16.94 11.09 -13.02
C LEU A 138 -16.78 10.69 -14.50
N LEU A 139 -17.66 11.14 -15.40
CA LEU A 139 -17.60 10.79 -16.82
C LEU A 139 -16.69 11.71 -17.66
N GLU A 140 -16.23 12.85 -17.13
CA GLU A 140 -15.38 13.78 -17.89
C GLU A 140 -13.87 13.54 -17.71
N HIS A 141 -13.45 12.58 -16.87
CA HIS A 141 -12.04 12.39 -16.52
C HIS A 141 -11.45 11.01 -16.84
N TYR A 142 -12.22 10.10 -17.44
CA TYR A 142 -11.75 8.75 -17.78
C TYR A 142 -12.25 8.28 -19.15
N ILE A 143 -12.10 9.11 -20.19
CA ILE A 143 -11.98 8.64 -21.58
C ILE A 143 -10.98 9.57 -22.28
N THR A 144 -9.73 9.13 -22.38
CA THR A 144 -8.84 9.43 -23.52
C THR A 144 -8.27 8.10 -24.00
#